data_AF-A0A8T4WJS0-F1
#
_entry.id   AF-A0A8T4WJS0-F1
#
_cell.length_a   1.000
_cell.length_b   1.000
_cell.length_c   1.000
_cell.angle_alpha   90.00
_cell.angle_beta   90.00
_cell.angle_gamma   90.00
#
_symmetry.space_group_name_H-M   'P 1'
#
loop_
_entity.id
_entity.type
_entity.pdbx_description
1 polymer ?
#
loop_
_entity_poly.entity_id
_entity_poly.type
_entity_poly.pdbx_seq_one_letter_code
_entity_poly.pdbx_strand_id
1 'polypeptide(L)' 'MGFKTITIKESIYKKLLLLKRKDESFSDLFDRLSKSNIQLLEKMRGSQTYTDKQEMLHEITEKRKEKRYG' A
#
# COMPACT_ATOMS: atom_id res chain seq x y z
N MET A 1 -8.48 -6.15 -17.02
CA MET A 1 -8.70 -5.73 -15.62
C MET A 1 -8.58 -6.97 -14.74
N GLY A 2 -7.64 -7.01 -13.80
CA GLY A 2 -7.46 -8.17 -12.93
C GLY A 2 -8.44 -8.13 -11.77
N PHE A 3 -9.04 -9.27 -11.41
CA PHE A 3 -9.83 -9.40 -10.20
C PHE A 3 -9.11 -10.29 -9.19
N LYS A 4 -9.32 -10.02 -7.90
CA LYS A 4 -8.85 -10.86 -6.80
C LYS A 4 -10.00 -11.03 -5.82
N THR A 5 -10.14 -12.24 -5.30
CA THR A 5 -11.09 -12.53 -4.22
C THR A 5 -10.39 -12.38 -2.89
N ILE A 6 -10.99 -11.63 -1.97
CA ILE A 6 -10.55 -11.57 -0.57
C ILE A 6 -11.61 -12.25 0.30
N THR A 7 -11.17 -13.00 1.29
CA THR A 7 -12.05 -13.57 2.31
C THR A 7 -11.94 -12.72 3.56
N ILE A 8 -13.07 -12.31 4.12
CA ILE A 8 -13.15 -11.49 5.32
C ILE A 8 -14.12 -12.10 6.33
N LYS A 9 -13.96 -11.74 7.61
CA LYS A 9 -14.90 -12.15 8.64
C LYS A 9 -16.26 -11.49 8.41
N GLU A 10 -17.34 -12.20 8.72
CA GLU A 10 -18.72 -11.71 8.63
C GLU A 10 -18.92 -10.38 9.40
N SER A 11 -18.31 -10.25 10.58
CA SER A 11 -18.37 -9.02 11.37
C SER A 11 -17.75 -7.81 10.67
N ILE A 12 -16.75 -8.03 9.81
CA ILE A 12 -16.14 -6.98 8.99
C ILE A 12 -17.03 -6.66 7.79
N TYR A 13 -17.59 -7.68 7.13
CA TYR A 13 -18.54 -7.49 6.04
C TYR A 13 -19.71 -6.60 6.46
N LYS A 14 -20.33 -6.87 7.62
CA LYS A 14 -21.41 -6.04 8.18
C LYS A 14 -20.99 -4.59 8.41
N LYS A 15 -19.77 -4.34 8.90
CA LYS A 15 -19.23 -2.98 9.05
C LYS A 15 -19.06 -2.28 7.70
N LEU A 16 -18.53 -2.97 6.70
CA LEU A 16 -18.37 -2.41 5.35
C LEU A 16 -19.72 -2.12 4.71
N LEU A 17 -20.74 -2.94 4.95
CA LEU A 17 -22.09 -2.73 4.46
C LEU A 17 -22.71 -1.42 4.97
N LEU A 18 -22.45 -1.07 6.23
CA LEU A 18 -22.91 0.20 6.83
C LEU A 18 -22.19 1.43 6.25
N LEU A 19 -20.94 1.26 5.78
CA LEU A 19 -20.13 2.34 5.19
C LEU A 19 -20.40 2.55 3.69
N LYS A 20 -20.98 1.53 3.06
CA LYS A 20 -21.28 1.49 1.63
C LYS A 20 -22.52 2.35 1.34
N ARG A 21 -22.41 3.22 0.33
CA ARG A 21 -23.53 4.05 -0.13
C ARG A 21 -24.55 3.22 -0.92
N LYS A 22 -25.76 3.76 -1.07
CA LYS A 22 -26.78 3.20 -1.96
C LYS A 22 -26.21 3.12 -3.37
N ASP A 23 -26.36 1.95 -4.01
CA ASP A 23 -25.90 1.64 -5.37
C ASP A 23 -24.38 1.66 -5.62
N GLU A 24 -23.55 1.90 -4.60
CA GLU A 24 -22.08 1.79 -4.69
C GLU A 24 -21.64 0.31 -4.83
N SER A 25 -20.51 -0.03 -5.46
CA SER A 25 -19.94 -1.39 -5.32
C SER A 25 -18.93 -1.46 -4.17
N PHE A 26 -18.55 -2.65 -3.70
CA PHE A 26 -17.46 -2.74 -2.73
C PHE A 26 -16.13 -2.24 -3.30
N SER A 27 -15.88 -2.41 -4.60
CA SER A 27 -14.70 -1.85 -5.27
C SER A 27 -14.70 -0.33 -5.21
N ASP A 28 -15.84 0.32 -5.45
CA ASP A 28 -15.98 1.78 -5.38
C ASP A 28 -15.82 2.29 -3.94
N LEU A 29 -16.37 1.57 -2.96
CA LEU A 29 -16.16 1.87 -1.55
C LEU A 29 -14.67 1.84 -1.20
N PHE A 30 -13.94 0.80 -1.60
CA PHE A 30 -12.50 0.68 -1.33
C PHE A 30 -11.70 1.76 -2.07
N ASP A 31 -12.04 2.06 -3.32
CA ASP A 31 -11.42 3.14 -4.09
C ASP A 31 -11.63 4.50 -3.39
N ARG A 32 -12.86 4.81 -2.98
CA ARG A 32 -13.20 6.02 -2.21
C ARG A 32 -12.44 6.11 -0.88
N LEU A 33 -12.46 5.04 -0.09
CA LEU A 33 -11.80 5.00 1.22
C LEU A 33 -10.27 5.09 1.10
N SER A 34 -9.69 4.46 0.07
CA SER A 34 -8.27 4.58 -0.22
C SER A 34 -7.95 6.02 -0.64
N LYS A 35 -8.68 6.63 -1.56
CA LYS A 35 -8.47 8.02 -1.98
C LYS A 35 -8.56 9.02 -0.83
N SER A 36 -9.49 8.84 0.10
CA SER A 36 -9.62 9.72 1.27
C SER A 36 -8.48 9.58 2.29
N ASN A 37 -7.80 8.43 2.31
CA ASN A 37 -6.77 8.13 3.31
C ASN A 37 -5.40 7.82 2.71
N ILE A 38 -5.18 7.89 1.40
CA ILE A 38 -3.90 7.51 0.78
C ILE A 38 -2.76 8.33 1.38
N GLN A 39 -2.93 9.64 1.53
CA GLN A 39 -1.90 10.49 2.14
C GLN A 39 -1.63 10.14 3.62
N LEU A 40 -2.66 9.74 4.38
CA LEU A 40 -2.52 9.32 5.77
C LEU A 40 -1.89 7.92 5.86
N LEU A 41 -2.30 6.99 4.99
CA LEU A 41 -1.80 5.62 4.91
C LEU A 41 -0.37 5.58 4.37
N GLU A 42 0.01 6.46 3.44
CA GLU A 42 1.39 6.66 2.98
C GLU A 42 2.28 7.18 4.11
N LYS A 43 1.81 8.18 4.87
CA LYS A 43 2.50 8.67 6.08
C LYS A 43 2.61 7.60 7.16
N MET A 44 1.59 6.76 7.35
CA MET A 44 1.59 5.69 8.35
C MET A 44 2.38 4.45 7.94
N ARG A 45 2.68 4.26 6.64
CA ARG A 45 3.42 3.08 6.14
C ARG A 45 4.93 3.12 6.47
N GLY A 46 5.37 3.99 7.38
CA GLY A 46 6.79 4.13 7.75
C GLY A 46 7.70 4.41 6.55
N SER A 47 7.14 5.01 5.50
CA SER A 47 7.88 5.28 4.27
C SER A 47 8.68 6.57 4.47
N GLN A 48 9.89 6.45 5.00
CA GLN A 48 10.87 7.53 4.94
C GLN A 48 11.23 7.72 3.46
N THR A 49 10.77 8.81 2.86
CA THR A 49 11.18 9.23 1.52
C THR A 49 12.59 9.80 1.60
N TYR A 50 13.57 9.07 1.08
CA TYR A 50 14.94 9.53 0.91
C TYR A 50 15.06 10.23 -0.44
N THR A 51 15.46 11.51 -0.43
CA THR A 51 15.71 12.29 -1.65
C THR A 51 16.89 11.75 -2.46
N ASP A 52 17.81 11.07 -1.78
CA ASP A 52 19.06 10.47 -2.25
C ASP A 52 18.98 8.93 -2.38
N LYS A 53 17.78 8.36 -2.38
CA LYS A 53 17.56 6.90 -2.37
C LYS A 53 18.39 6.12 -3.39
N GLN A 54 18.53 6.65 -4.61
CA GLN A 54 19.27 5.95 -5.67
C GLN A 54 20.77 5.93 -5.43
N GLU A 55 21.32 7.02 -4.90
CA GLU A 55 22.72 7.15 -4.53
C GLU A 55 23.06 6.20 -3.38
N MET A 56 22.21 6.17 -2.34
CA MET A 56 22.36 5.22 -1.23
C MET A 56 22.33 3.75 -1.69
N LEU A 57 21.42 3.40 -2.61
CA LEU A 57 21.33 2.04 -3.15
C LEU A 57 22.55 1.69 -4.02
N HIS A 58 23.11 2.67 -4.73
CA HIS A 58 24.33 2.50 -5.50
C HIS A 58 25.51 2.18 -4.58
N GLU A 59 25.74 2.98 -3.53
CA GLU A 59 26.80 2.72 -2.54
C GLU A 59 26.68 1.35 -1.87
N ILE A 60 25.47 0.95 -1.48
CA ILE A 60 25.21 -0.37 -0.89
C ILE A 60 25.58 -1.48 -1.87
N THR A 61 25.29 -1.29 -3.15
CA THR A 61 25.58 -2.26 -4.20
C THR A 61 27.08 -2.40 -4.43
N GLU A 62 27.82 -1.30 -4.48
CA GLU A 62 29.27 -1.32 -4.62
C GLU A 62 29.95 -1.99 -3.41
N LYS A 63 29.58 -1.62 -2.18
CA LYS A 63 30.09 -2.30 -0.96
C LYS A 63 29.79 -3.80 -0.95
N ARG A 64 28.66 -4.23 -1.51
CA ARG A 64 28.30 -5.65 -1.64
C ARG A 64 29.11 -6.35 -2.72
N LYS A 65 29.46 -5.68 -3.82
CA LYS A 65 30.34 -6.23 -4.86
C LYS A 65 31.76 -6.39 -4.33
N GLU A 66 32.30 -5.39 -3.65
CA GLU A 66 33.61 -5.45 -2.99
C GLU A 66 33.69 -6.66 -2.05
N LYS A 67 32.67 -6.89 -1.21
CA LYS A 67 32.65 -8.08 -0.35
C LYS A 67 32.55 -9.43 -1.07
N ARG A 68 32.05 -9.46 -2.31
CA ARG A 68 31.81 -10.71 -3.06
C ARG A 68 32.94 -11.06 -4.02
N TYR A 69 33.64 -10.05 -4.52
CA TYR A 69 34.60 -10.18 -5.61
C TYR A 69 35.94 -9.48 -5.33
N GLY A 70 36.09 -8.82 -4.18
CA GLY A 70 37.33 -8.23 -3.71
C GLY A 70 38.09 -9.14 -2.75
#